data_AF-A0A2H1VFK1-F1
#
_entry.id   AF-A0A2H1VFK1-F1
#
_cell.length_a   1.000
_cell.length_b   1.000
_cell.length_c   1.000
_cell.angle_alpha   90.00
_cell.angle_beta   90.00
_cell.angle_gamma   90.00
#
_symmetry.space_group_name_H-M   'P 1'
#
loop_
_entity.id
_entity.type
_entity.pdbx_description
1 polymer ?
#
loop_
_entity_poly.entity_id
_entity_poly.type
_entity_poly.pdbx_seq_one_letter_code
_entity_poly.pdbx_strand_id
1 'polypeptide(L)' 'MSIKTALSTILRKYRVIMDTEESPNPYIRVKIDIMMKAVDGYELRLEKREQDQQL' A
#
# COMPACT_ATOMS: atom_id res chain seq x y z
N MET A 1 -12.26 11.03 -10.41
CA MET A 1 -10.98 10.29 -10.48
C MET A 1 -11.23 8.85 -10.06
N SER A 2 -10.71 7.87 -10.81
CA SER A 2 -10.88 6.45 -10.50
C SER A 2 -9.76 5.94 -9.57
N ILE A 3 -10.03 4.87 -8.82
CA ILE A 3 -9.05 4.18 -7.95
C ILE A 3 -7.74 3.86 -8.70
N LYS A 4 -7.82 3.52 -9.99
CA LYS A 4 -6.65 3.18 -10.82
C LYS A 4 -5.74 4.39 -11.06
N THR A 5 -6.34 5.57 -11.23
CA THR A 5 -5.60 6.83 -11.40
C THR A 5 -4.91 7.23 -10.09
N ALA A 6 -5.60 7.12 -8.95
CA ALA A 6 -5.01 7.39 -7.64
C ALA A 6 -3.83 6.43 -7.36
N LEU A 7 -4.04 5.13 -7.55
CA LEU A 7 -3.01 4.11 -7.31
C LEU A 7 -1.79 4.30 -8.21
N SER A 8 -1.98 4.50 -9.51
CA SER A 8 -0.86 4.73 -10.44
C SER A 8 -0.07 6.00 -10.11
N THR A 9 -0.73 7.06 -9.64
CA THR A 9 -0.07 8.30 -9.22
C THR A 9 0.82 8.08 -7.99
N ILE A 10 0.31 7.35 -6.99
CA ILE A 10 1.06 7.02 -5.78
C ILE A 10 2.26 6.14 -6.12
N LEU A 11 2.06 5.05 -6.87
CA LEU A 11 3.13 4.10 -7.21
C LEU A 11 4.23 4.69 -8.09
N ARG A 12 3.93 5.72 -8.90
CA ARG A 12 4.95 6.43 -9.70
C ARG A 12 5.86 7.32 -8.86
N LYS A 13 5.34 7.89 -7.77
CA LYS A 13 6.06 8.88 -6.94
C LYS A 13 6.67 8.28 -5.68
N TYR A 14 6.14 7.15 -5.21
CA TYR A 14 6.52 6.56 -3.93
C TYR A 14 6.83 5.06 -4.07
N ARG A 15 7.72 4.57 -3.20
CA ARG A 15 7.86 3.15 -2.86
C ARG A 15 6.95 2.88 -1.67
N VAL A 16 6.23 1.77 -1.72
CA VAL A 16 5.38 1.31 -0.61
C VAL A 16 6.23 0.36 0.22
N ILE A 17 6.50 0.74 1.45
CA ILE A 17 7.23 -0.06 2.44
C ILE A 17 6.21 -0.61 3.43
N MET A 18 6.28 -1.91 3.64
CA MET A 18 5.49 -2.61 4.65
C MET A 18 6.45 -3.25 5.64
N ASP A 19 6.07 -3.30 6.90
CA ASP A 19 6.80 -4.11 7.86
C ASP A 19 6.63 -5.57 7.45
N THR A 20 7.74 -6.23 7.15
CA THR A 20 7.74 -7.59 6.61
C THR A 20 7.16 -8.54 7.65
N GLU A 21 5.99 -9.12 7.36
CA GLU A 21 5.60 -10.35 8.03
C GLU A 21 6.48 -11.48 7.49
N GLU A 22 7.01 -12.35 8.36
CA GLU A 22 7.88 -13.47 7.96
C GLU A 22 7.19 -14.48 7.03
N SER A 23 5.86 -14.38 6.89
CA SER A 23 5.01 -15.26 6.11
C SER A 23 4.78 -14.74 4.69
N PRO A 24 4.80 -15.61 3.65
CA PRO A 24 4.41 -15.24 2.29
C PRO A 24 2.92 -14.86 2.17
N ASN A 25 2.11 -15.20 3.18
CA ASN A 25 0.71 -14.82 3.26
C ASN A 25 0.50 -13.84 4.42
N PRO A 26 0.15 -12.56 4.17
CA PRO A 26 -0.04 -11.58 5.23
C PRO A 26 -1.26 -11.95 6.07
N TYR A 27 -1.12 -11.86 7.39
CA TYR A 27 -2.20 -12.11 8.33
C TYR A 27 -3.07 -10.86 8.48
N ILE A 28 -4.14 -10.78 7.68
CA ILE A 28 -5.09 -9.67 7.75
C ILE A 28 -6.39 -10.14 8.41
N ARG A 29 -6.68 -9.61 9.59
CA ARG A 29 -7.97 -9.82 10.25
C ARG A 29 -9.05 -9.02 9.53
N VAL A 30 -10.09 -9.72 9.07
CA VAL A 30 -11.22 -9.10 8.39
C VAL A 30 -12.51 -9.25 9.19
N LYS A 31 -13.39 -8.26 9.08
CA LYS A 31 -14.77 -8.33 9.54
C LYS A 31 -15.75 -8.23 8.38
N ILE A 32 -16.90 -8.87 8.55
CA ILE A 32 -17.99 -8.87 7.58
C ILE A 32 -18.93 -7.69 7.89
N ASP A 33 -18.92 -6.66 7.04
CA ASP A 33 -20.02 -5.70 6.91
C ASP A 33 -20.80 -6.03 5.60
N ILE A 34 -21.33 -5.03 4.88
CA ILE A 34 -21.80 -5.21 3.48
C ILE A 34 -20.64 -5.65 2.56
N MET A 35 -19.40 -5.28 2.89
CA MET A 35 -18.16 -5.76 2.27
C MET A 35 -17.15 -6.12 3.36
N MET A 36 -16.19 -6.98 3.02
CA MET A 36 -15.05 -7.28 3.89
C MET A 36 -14.22 -6.03 4.14
N LYS A 37 -13.86 -5.79 5.40
CA LYS A 37 -12.94 -4.71 5.78
C LYS A 37 -11.89 -5.23 6.74
N ALA A 38 -10.66 -4.72 6.64
CA ALA A 38 -9.64 -4.96 7.63
C ALA A 38 -10.09 -4.39 8.99
N VAL A 39 -9.89 -5.17 10.06
CA VAL A 39 -10.20 -4.76 11.43
C VAL A 39 -9.21 -3.72 11.90
N ASP A 40 -7.92 -3.95 11.63
CA ASP A 40 -6.80 -3.16 12.14
C ASP A 40 -6.37 -2.03 11.17
N GLY A 41 -7.08 -1.88 10.05
CA GLY A 41 -6.70 -0.97 8.97
C GLY A 41 -5.53 -1.51 8.13
N TYR A 42 -4.84 -0.60 7.43
CA TYR A 42 -3.65 -0.91 6.64
C TYR A 42 -2.57 0.12 6.97
N GLU A 43 -1.65 -0.25 7.86
CA GLU A 43 -0.50 0.60 8.16
C GLU A 43 0.58 0.38 7.10
N LEU A 44 0.99 1.48 6.45
CA LEU A 44 1.97 1.43 5.37
C LEU A 44 2.80 2.71 5.38
N ARG A 45 4.06 2.57 5.00
CA ARG A 45 5.00 3.69 4.89
C ARG A 45 5.26 3.98 3.42
N LEU A 46 5.26 5.27 3.06
CA LEU A 46 5.54 5.73 1.72
C LEU A 46 6.87 6.45 1.70
N GLU A 47 7.81 5.95 0.92
CA GLU A 47 9.09 6.61 0.69
C GLU A 47 9.08 7.26 -0.69
N LYS A 48 9.49 8.52 -0.79
CA LYS A 48 9.56 9.20 -2.08
C LYS A 48 10.60 8.49 -2.96
N ARG A 49 10.24 8.17 -4.19
CA ARG A 49 11.22 7.72 -5.18
C ARG A 49 12.14 8.90 -5.49
N GLU A 50 13.43 8.73 -5.27
CA GLU A 50 14.42 9.58 -5.91
C GLU A 50 14.21 9.40 -7.41
N GLN A 51 13.79 10.47 -8.09
CA GLN A 51 13.93 10.50 -9.53
C GLN A 51 15.44 10.52 -9.74
N ASP A 52 15.99 9.52 -10.43
CA ASP A 52 17.39 9.52 -10.84
C ASP A 52 17.75 10.92 -11.33
N GLN A 53 18.43 11.70 -10.49
CA GLN A 53 19.18 12.88 -10.92
C GLN A 53 20.43 12.32 -11.59
N GLN A 54 20.24 11.67 -12.74
CA GLN A 54 21.30 11.40 -13.69
C GLN A 54 21.25 12.50 -14.74
N LEU A 55 21.88 13.63 -14.42
CA LEU A 55 22.42 14.62 -15.35
C LEU A 55 23.79 15.05 -14.83
#